data_AF-A0A7V1GIR8-F1
#
_entry.id   AF-A0A7V1GIR8-F1
#
_cell.length_a   1.000
_cell.length_b   1.000
_cell.length_c   1.000
_cell.angle_alpha   90.00
_cell.angle_beta   90.00
_cell.angle_gamma   90.00
#
_symmetry.space_group_name_H-M   'P 1'
#
loop_
_entity.id
_entity.type
_entity.pdbx_description
1 polymer ?
#
loop_
_entity_poly.entity_id
_entity_poly.type
_entity_poly.pdbx_seq_one_letter_code
_entity_poly.pdbx_strand_id
1 'polypeptide(L)'
;MKKKKLLKALLIVVVVIVVVVVGLIINFRYQVNKYLATLEPEERLLSEISILMALKGYDNKKAVDKAIEKCKEAIEINPNSAKAYSQLGNLYRTKYRTKDMFKKAETSWKKAIELDPTYPEPHYNLGWYYSLEERYDEAIKEFQKTLELDPGYKGIQKRIERTEFEKLEKELKGLRAKDSKELTQKDKERIAYLEKETDKRSSEWMEKAGITDEDLIREGKKYGFTKEDLGL
;
A
#
# COMPACT_ATOMS: atom_id res chain seq x y z
N MET A 1 -16.35 -46.37 32.85
CA MET A 1 -16.42 -45.20 33.78
C MET A 1 -15.33 -44.14 33.55
N LYS A 2 -14.05 -44.49 33.37
CA LYS A 2 -12.94 -43.53 33.21
C LYS A 2 -13.13 -42.52 32.04
N LYS A 3 -13.59 -42.98 30.87
CA LYS A 3 -13.84 -42.13 29.68
C LYS A 3 -14.90 -41.04 29.93
N LYS A 4 -15.99 -41.34 30.65
CA LYS A 4 -17.04 -40.35 31.01
C LYS A 4 -16.53 -39.29 32.00
N LYS A 5 -15.66 -39.68 32.95
CA LYS A 5 -15.03 -38.72 33.88
C LYS A 5 -14.04 -37.80 33.16
N LEU A 6 -13.24 -38.35 32.24
CA LEU A 6 -12.31 -37.58 31.41
C LEU A 6 -13.06 -36.55 30.53
N LEU A 7 -14.16 -36.96 29.90
CA LEU A 7 -14.98 -36.08 29.05
C LEU A 7 -15.59 -34.92 29.85
N LYS A 8 -16.08 -35.19 31.07
CA LYS A 8 -16.60 -34.15 31.97
C LYS A 8 -15.51 -33.17 32.41
N ALA A 9 -14.32 -33.66 32.75
CA ALA A 9 -13.20 -32.81 33.12
C ALA A 9 -12.76 -31.91 31.95
N LEU A 10 -12.67 -32.47 30.74
CA LEU A 10 -12.33 -31.70 29.54
C LEU A 10 -13.38 -30.64 29.21
N LEU A 11 -14.67 -30.96 29.36
CA LEU A 11 -15.75 -29.99 29.19
C LEU A 11 -15.64 -28.83 30.19
N ILE A 12 -15.35 -29.12 31.47
CA ILE A 12 -15.16 -28.09 32.50
C ILE A 12 -13.99 -27.17 32.13
N VAL A 13 -12.86 -27.74 31.71
CA VAL A 13 -11.69 -26.96 31.27
C VAL A 13 -12.05 -26.05 30.09
N VAL A 14 -12.75 -26.58 29.08
CA VAL A 14 -13.19 -25.78 27.93
C VAL A 14 -14.12 -24.65 28.37
N VAL A 15 -15.08 -24.91 29.25
CA VAL A 15 -16.00 -23.88 29.77
C VAL A 15 -15.23 -22.80 30.53
N VAL A 16 -14.28 -23.17 31.40
CA VAL A 16 -13.45 -22.22 32.13
C VAL A 16 -12.63 -21.36 31.18
N ILE A 17 -12.01 -21.96 30.16
CA ILE A 17 -11.26 -21.22 29.14
C ILE A 17 -12.17 -20.23 28.42
N VAL A 18 -13.37 -20.65 28.00
CA VAL A 18 -14.33 -19.78 27.31
C VAL A 18 -14.73 -18.61 28.20
N VAL A 19 -15.06 -18.85 29.47
CA VAL A 19 -15.44 -17.78 30.42
C VAL A 19 -14.30 -16.78 30.62
N VAL A 20 -13.07 -17.27 30.79
CA VAL A 20 -11.88 -16.41 30.94
C VAL A 20 -11.65 -15.59 29.69
N VAL A 21 -11.67 -16.20 28.50
CA VAL A 21 -11.46 -15.51 27.22
C VAL A 21 -12.53 -14.45 26.97
N VAL A 22 -13.80 -14.78 27.23
CA VAL A 22 -14.91 -13.82 27.11
C VAL A 22 -14.74 -12.66 28.08
N GLY A 23 -14.37 -12.95 29.34
CA GLY A 23 -14.07 -11.93 30.35
C GLY A 23 -12.93 -10.99 29.91
N LEU A 24 -11.85 -11.54 29.34
CA LEU A 24 -10.74 -10.74 28.81
C LEU A 24 -11.19 -9.84 27.64
N ILE A 25 -12.02 -10.34 26.73
CA ILE A 25 -12.55 -9.55 25.60
C ILE A 25 -13.44 -8.40 26.11
N ILE A 26 -14.30 -8.67 27.09
CA ILE A 26 -15.16 -7.64 27.69
C ILE A 26 -14.32 -6.58 28.38
N ASN A 27 -13.34 -6.99 29.20
CA ASN A 27 -12.45 -6.06 29.88
C ASN A 27 -11.63 -5.22 28.88
N PHE A 28 -11.08 -5.84 27.83
CA PHE A 28 -10.35 -5.12 26.79
C PHE A 28 -11.24 -4.08 26.09
N ARG A 29 -12.47 -4.46 25.69
CA ARG A 29 -13.44 -3.52 25.10
C ARG A 29 -13.78 -2.37 26.04
N TYR A 30 -13.93 -2.67 27.33
CA TYR A 30 -14.19 -1.63 28.35
C TYR A 30 -13.04 -0.64 28.44
N GLN A 31 -11.78 -1.11 28.49
CA GLN A 31 -10.61 -0.22 28.55
C GLN A 31 -10.49 0.63 27.28
N VAL A 32 -10.71 0.04 26.10
CA VAL A 32 -10.71 0.79 24.82
C VAL A 32 -11.79 1.87 24.85
N ASN A 33 -13.03 1.54 25.21
CA ASN A 33 -14.11 2.53 25.25
C ASN A 33 -13.87 3.64 26.28
N LYS A 34 -13.29 3.28 27.44
CA LYS A 34 -12.91 4.25 28.47
C LYS A 34 -11.86 5.23 27.94
N TYR A 35 -10.85 4.74 27.22
CA TYR A 35 -9.84 5.57 26.58
C TYR A 35 -10.44 6.43 25.46
N LEU A 36 -11.27 5.86 24.59
CA LEU A 36 -11.93 6.61 23.51
C LEU A 36 -12.82 7.74 24.03
N ALA A 37 -13.39 7.58 25.22
CA ALA A 37 -14.22 8.61 25.87
C ALA A 37 -13.41 9.83 26.37
N THR A 38 -12.08 9.74 26.45
CA THR A 38 -11.22 10.87 26.83
C THR A 38 -10.66 11.63 25.64
N LEU A 39 -10.89 11.15 24.41
CA LEU A 39 -10.39 11.78 23.19
C LEU A 39 -11.35 12.85 22.69
N GLU A 40 -10.82 13.83 21.95
CA GLU A 40 -11.63 14.75 21.18
C GLU A 40 -12.50 14.00 20.15
N PRO A 41 -13.70 14.48 19.81
CA PRO A 41 -14.65 13.75 18.96
C PRO A 41 -14.07 13.29 17.62
N GLU A 42 -13.25 14.14 16.98
CA GLU A 42 -12.56 13.81 15.73
C GLU A 42 -11.53 12.67 15.95
N GLU A 43 -10.64 12.81 16.93
CA GLU A 43 -9.60 11.81 17.23
C GLU A 43 -10.20 10.46 17.63
N ARG A 44 -11.33 10.49 18.34
CA ARG A 44 -12.12 9.31 18.64
C ARG A 44 -12.59 8.62 17.36
N LEU A 45 -13.17 9.35 16.41
CA LEU A 45 -13.62 8.77 15.15
C LEU A 45 -12.47 8.16 14.34
N LEU A 46 -11.33 8.85 14.25
CA LEU A 46 -10.12 8.34 13.59
C LEU A 46 -9.59 7.06 14.26
N SER A 47 -9.64 6.99 15.58
CA SER A 47 -9.29 5.80 16.34
C SER A 47 -10.27 4.65 16.09
N GLU A 48 -11.57 4.93 16.06
CA GLU A 48 -12.61 3.95 15.74
C GLU A 48 -12.48 3.39 14.31
N ILE A 49 -12.10 4.23 13.34
CA ILE A 49 -11.77 3.80 11.97
C ILE A 49 -10.60 2.83 11.99
N SER A 50 -9.51 3.20 12.67
CA SER A 50 -8.30 2.37 12.76
C SER A 50 -8.60 1.00 13.38
N ILE A 51 -9.38 0.97 14.47
CA ILE A 51 -9.82 -0.27 15.12
C ILE A 51 -10.73 -1.09 14.19
N LEU A 52 -11.68 -0.45 13.51
CA LEU A 52 -12.59 -1.12 12.58
C LEU A 52 -11.81 -1.80 11.45
N MET A 53 -10.84 -1.10 10.86
CA MET A 53 -10.02 -1.64 9.78
C MET A 53 -9.09 -2.75 10.25
N ALA A 54 -8.50 -2.63 11.44
CA ALA A 54 -7.68 -3.69 12.03
C ALA A 54 -8.49 -4.98 12.29
N LEU A 55 -9.74 -4.87 12.74
CA LEU A 55 -10.58 -6.03 13.09
C LEU A 55 -11.26 -6.69 11.90
N LYS A 56 -11.64 -5.91 10.88
CA LYS A 56 -12.43 -6.40 9.75
C LYS A 56 -11.62 -6.58 8.47
N GLY A 57 -10.46 -5.94 8.39
CA GLY A 57 -9.63 -5.93 7.20
C GLY A 57 -10.15 -4.98 6.12
N TYR A 58 -9.24 -4.62 5.22
CA TYR A 58 -9.50 -3.72 4.10
C TYR A 58 -10.34 -4.36 2.98
N ASP A 59 -10.40 -5.69 2.90
CA ASP A 59 -11.22 -6.40 1.90
C ASP A 59 -12.70 -6.48 2.29
N ASN A 60 -13.06 -6.12 3.52
CA ASN A 60 -14.44 -6.13 3.98
C ASN A 60 -15.18 -4.86 3.53
N LYS A 61 -15.88 -4.97 2.39
CA LYS A 61 -16.67 -3.90 1.76
C LYS A 61 -17.55 -3.12 2.74
N LYS A 62 -18.32 -3.82 3.58
CA LYS A 62 -19.22 -3.20 4.57
C LYS A 62 -18.45 -2.44 5.66
N ALA A 63 -17.29 -2.93 6.06
CA ALA A 63 -16.43 -2.24 7.02
C ALA A 63 -15.81 -0.98 6.39
N VAL A 64 -15.33 -1.07 5.14
CA VAL A 64 -14.81 0.08 4.40
C VAL A 64 -15.89 1.15 4.20
N ASP A 65 -17.12 0.76 3.85
CA ASP A 65 -18.24 1.69 3.74
C ASP A 65 -18.51 2.42 5.06
N LYS A 66 -18.55 1.68 6.17
CA LYS A 66 -18.72 2.26 7.51
C LYS A 66 -17.56 3.17 7.90
N ALA A 67 -16.32 2.82 7.56
CA ALA A 67 -15.15 3.63 7.82
C ALA A 67 -15.19 4.95 7.04
N ILE A 68 -15.66 4.92 5.79
CA ILE A 68 -15.82 6.12 4.95
C ILE A 68 -16.83 7.08 5.57
N GLU A 69 -17.98 6.58 6.03
CA GLU A 69 -18.97 7.44 6.70
C GLU A 69 -18.38 8.08 7.98
N LYS A 70 -17.64 7.31 8.78
CA LYS A 70 -16.93 7.87 9.95
C LYS A 70 -15.87 8.92 9.58
N CYS A 71 -15.16 8.76 8.46
CA CYS A 71 -14.23 9.76 7.97
C CYS A 71 -14.96 11.06 7.60
N LYS A 72 -16.13 10.96 6.97
CA LYS A 72 -16.95 12.14 6.65
C LYS A 72 -17.45 12.84 7.90
N GLU A 73 -17.95 12.08 8.88
CA GLU A 73 -18.32 12.63 10.20
C GLU A 73 -17.13 13.37 10.86
N ALA A 74 -15.93 12.80 10.80
CA ALA A 74 -14.73 13.45 11.34
C ALA A 74 -14.37 14.75 10.60
N ILE A 75 -14.56 14.78 9.27
CA ILE A 75 -14.36 15.99 8.44
C ILE A 75 -15.44 17.04 8.73
N GLU A 76 -16.68 16.65 9.01
CA GLU A 76 -17.74 17.57 9.42
C GLU A 76 -17.43 18.24 10.77
N ILE A 77 -16.86 17.47 11.71
CA ILE A 77 -16.42 17.98 13.02
C ILE A 77 -15.20 18.89 12.87
N ASN A 78 -14.20 18.47 12.09
CA ASN A 78 -13.00 19.25 11.82
C ASN A 78 -12.68 19.27 10.31
N PRO A 79 -13.15 20.30 9.59
CA PRO A 79 -12.88 20.46 8.15
C PRO A 79 -11.39 20.70 7.81
N ASN A 80 -10.55 20.96 8.81
CA ASN A 80 -9.11 21.19 8.62
C ASN A 80 -8.27 19.97 9.05
N SER A 81 -8.89 18.81 9.26
CA SER A 81 -8.16 17.59 9.64
C SER A 81 -7.46 16.93 8.46
N ALA A 82 -6.16 17.20 8.29
CA ALA A 82 -5.33 16.50 7.31
C ALA A 82 -5.36 14.96 7.50
N LYS A 83 -5.42 14.49 8.76
CA LYS A 83 -5.52 13.06 9.09
C LYS A 83 -6.81 12.44 8.58
N ALA A 84 -7.95 13.11 8.76
CA ALA A 84 -9.24 12.61 8.29
C ALA A 84 -9.30 12.51 6.77
N TYR A 85 -8.78 13.51 6.06
CA TYR A 85 -8.69 13.47 4.59
C TYR A 85 -7.71 12.39 4.09
N SER A 86 -6.57 12.21 4.75
CA SER A 86 -5.61 11.13 4.42
C SER A 86 -6.27 9.75 4.54
N GLN A 87 -6.95 9.50 5.67
CA GLN A 87 -7.66 8.24 5.91
C GLN A 87 -8.80 8.03 4.90
N LEU A 88 -9.54 9.07 4.57
CA LEU A 88 -10.59 9.00 3.57
C LEU A 88 -10.02 8.58 2.20
N GLY A 89 -8.88 9.15 1.80
CA GLY A 89 -8.18 8.76 0.58
C GLY A 89 -7.76 7.29 0.58
N ASN A 90 -7.19 6.82 1.69
CA ASN A 90 -6.80 5.42 1.88
C ASN A 90 -7.98 4.45 1.77
N LEU A 91 -9.14 4.84 2.31
CA LEU A 91 -10.36 4.05 2.23
C LEU A 91 -10.92 4.04 0.82
N TYR A 92 -10.95 5.17 0.11
CA TYR A 92 -11.38 5.19 -1.29
C TYR A 92 -10.49 4.34 -2.19
N ARG A 93 -9.16 4.40 -2.01
CA ARG A 93 -8.20 3.51 -2.70
C ARG A 93 -8.56 2.03 -2.54
N THR A 94 -9.04 1.67 -1.35
CA THR A 94 -9.43 0.29 -0.99
C THR A 94 -10.81 -0.09 -1.54
N LYS A 95 -11.77 0.85 -1.55
CA LYS A 95 -13.21 0.64 -1.80
C LYS A 95 -13.52 0.30 -3.27
N TYR A 96 -13.10 -0.86 -3.76
CA TYR A 96 -13.39 -1.43 -5.10
C TYR A 96 -12.36 -1.20 -6.22
N ARG A 97 -11.25 -0.49 -5.97
CA ARG A 97 -10.17 -0.26 -6.94
C ARG A 97 -10.67 0.20 -8.33
N THR A 98 -11.72 1.01 -8.36
CA THR A 98 -12.25 1.58 -9.61
C THR A 98 -11.63 2.94 -9.87
N LYS A 99 -11.56 3.35 -11.15
CA LYS A 99 -11.02 4.67 -11.55
C LYS A 99 -11.68 5.83 -10.80
N ASP A 100 -12.99 5.78 -10.59
CA ASP A 100 -13.70 6.83 -9.88
C ASP A 100 -13.31 6.93 -8.41
N MET A 101 -13.07 5.78 -7.76
CA MET A 101 -12.63 5.76 -6.37
C MET A 101 -11.17 6.22 -6.25
N PHE A 102 -10.32 5.91 -7.22
CA PHE A 102 -8.97 6.46 -7.28
C PHE A 102 -8.95 7.98 -7.43
N LYS A 103 -9.84 8.56 -8.25
CA LYS A 103 -9.98 10.03 -8.33
C LYS A 103 -10.41 10.65 -7.00
N LYS A 104 -11.39 10.03 -6.31
CA LYS A 104 -11.78 10.49 -4.96
C LYS A 104 -10.65 10.37 -3.95
N ALA A 105 -9.84 9.33 -4.07
CA ALA A 105 -8.64 9.16 -3.25
C ALA A 105 -7.62 10.27 -3.51
N GLU A 106 -7.32 10.55 -4.78
CA GLU A 106 -6.44 11.66 -5.18
C GLU A 106 -6.91 13.00 -4.62
N THR A 107 -8.19 13.35 -4.78
CA THR A 107 -8.75 14.59 -4.22
C THR A 107 -8.57 14.65 -2.70
N SER A 108 -8.79 13.54 -2.00
CA SER A 108 -8.69 13.49 -0.54
C SER A 108 -7.24 13.64 -0.07
N TRP A 109 -6.28 12.95 -0.70
CA TRP A 109 -4.86 13.11 -0.35
C TRP A 109 -4.34 14.51 -0.69
N LYS A 110 -4.73 15.08 -1.83
CA LYS A 110 -4.40 16.49 -2.15
C LYS A 110 -4.91 17.45 -1.09
N LYS A 111 -6.14 17.25 -0.61
CA LYS A 111 -6.68 18.09 0.48
C LYS A 111 -5.92 17.89 1.78
N ALA A 112 -5.51 16.67 2.10
CA ALA A 112 -4.67 16.40 3.26
C ALA A 112 -3.32 17.15 3.19
N ILE A 113 -2.68 17.17 2.01
CA ILE A 113 -1.42 17.90 1.77
C ILE A 113 -1.63 19.42 1.84
N GLU A 114 -2.74 19.93 1.32
CA GLU A 114 -3.08 21.36 1.42
C GLU A 114 -3.21 21.80 2.87
N LEU A 115 -3.83 20.96 3.71
CA LEU A 115 -4.04 21.24 5.14
C LEU A 115 -2.79 21.03 5.98
N ASP A 116 -1.98 20.01 5.65
CA ASP A 116 -0.70 19.74 6.29
C ASP A 116 0.34 19.28 5.25
N PRO A 117 1.15 20.22 4.71
CA PRO A 117 2.21 19.91 3.76
C PRO A 117 3.37 19.10 4.34
N THR A 118 3.39 18.90 5.67
CA THR A 118 4.44 18.15 6.37
C THR A 118 4.04 16.71 6.67
N TYR A 119 2.84 16.29 6.27
CA TYR A 119 2.35 14.94 6.47
C TYR A 119 2.86 13.99 5.36
N PRO A 120 3.81 13.07 5.62
CA PRO A 120 4.41 12.23 4.58
C PRO A 120 3.46 11.23 3.92
N GLU A 121 2.47 10.69 4.65
CA GLU A 121 1.63 9.59 4.15
C GLU A 121 0.78 9.98 2.91
N PRO A 122 0.08 11.13 2.88
CA PRO A 122 -0.57 11.61 1.67
C PRO A 122 0.35 11.72 0.44
N HIS A 123 1.58 12.21 0.61
CA HIS A 123 2.58 12.28 -0.46
C HIS A 123 2.92 10.87 -0.98
N TYR A 124 3.18 9.93 -0.08
CA TYR A 124 3.44 8.53 -0.47
C TYR A 124 2.28 7.95 -1.29
N ASN A 125 1.05 8.18 -0.84
CA ASN A 125 -0.13 7.62 -1.49
C ASN A 125 -0.41 8.26 -2.86
N LEU A 126 -0.18 9.57 -3.02
CA LEU A 126 -0.22 10.22 -4.33
C LEU A 126 0.89 9.70 -5.24
N GLY A 127 2.11 9.55 -4.74
CA GLY A 127 3.21 8.98 -5.51
C GLY A 127 2.87 7.59 -6.04
N TRP A 128 2.29 6.74 -5.18
CA TRP A 128 1.81 5.42 -5.58
C TRP A 128 0.69 5.50 -6.63
N TYR A 129 -0.28 6.40 -6.44
CA TYR A 129 -1.37 6.56 -7.41
C TYR A 129 -0.86 7.05 -8.78
N TYR A 130 0.05 8.02 -8.80
CA TYR A 130 0.66 8.51 -10.03
C TYR A 130 1.51 7.45 -10.73
N SER A 131 2.17 6.57 -9.98
CA SER A 131 2.89 5.45 -10.60
C SER A 131 1.94 4.48 -11.32
N LEU A 132 0.75 4.23 -10.76
CA LEU A 132 -0.28 3.39 -11.42
C LEU A 132 -0.87 4.03 -12.67
N GLU A 133 -1.00 5.35 -12.71
CA GLU A 133 -1.44 6.09 -13.89
C GLU A 133 -0.29 6.36 -14.87
N GLU A 134 0.88 5.75 -14.65
CA GLU A 134 2.11 5.91 -15.44
C GLU A 134 2.58 7.37 -15.56
N ARG A 135 2.19 8.21 -14.59
CA ARG A 135 2.60 9.61 -14.41
C ARG A 135 3.88 9.64 -13.58
N TYR A 136 4.94 9.05 -14.12
CA TYR A 136 6.15 8.71 -13.36
C TYR A 136 6.89 9.91 -12.77
N ASP A 137 6.95 11.03 -13.47
CA ASP A 137 7.63 12.24 -12.95
C ASP A 137 6.92 12.81 -11.72
N GLU A 138 5.58 12.84 -11.75
CA GLU A 138 4.77 13.27 -10.61
C GLU A 138 4.89 12.26 -9.47
N ALA A 139 4.90 10.96 -9.78
CA ALA A 139 5.09 9.92 -8.79
C ALA A 139 6.43 10.05 -8.04
N ILE A 140 7.53 10.22 -8.78
CA ILE A 140 8.88 10.39 -8.21
C ILE A 140 8.94 11.64 -7.33
N LYS A 141 8.36 12.76 -7.77
CA LYS A 141 8.31 14.00 -6.98
C LYS A 141 7.61 13.80 -5.63
N GLU A 142 6.45 13.16 -5.62
CA GLU A 142 5.70 12.90 -4.38
C GLU A 142 6.43 11.89 -3.47
N PHE A 143 7.09 10.88 -4.04
CA PHE A 143 7.91 9.96 -3.25
C PHE A 143 9.16 10.63 -2.67
N GLN A 144 9.84 11.48 -3.43
CA GLN A 144 10.94 12.30 -2.92
C GLN A 144 10.45 13.19 -1.78
N LYS A 145 9.26 13.79 -1.91
CA LYS A 145 8.70 14.58 -0.82
C LYS A 145 8.44 13.76 0.45
N THR A 146 7.97 12.53 0.29
CA THR A 146 7.84 11.58 1.41
C THR A 146 9.18 11.32 2.08
N LEU A 147 10.24 11.07 1.31
CA LEU A 147 11.59 10.81 1.82
C LEU A 147 12.20 12.04 2.52
N GLU A 148 11.93 13.25 2.02
CA GLU A 148 12.34 14.50 2.67
C GLU A 148 11.67 14.69 4.03
N LEU A 149 10.37 14.42 4.12
CA LEU A 149 9.57 14.61 5.33
C LEU A 149 9.82 13.51 6.36
N ASP A 150 10.01 12.27 5.90
CA ASP A 150 10.33 11.12 6.74
C ASP A 150 11.39 10.24 6.05
N PRO A 151 12.69 10.46 6.34
CA PRO A 151 13.77 9.63 5.84
C PRO A 151 13.66 8.14 6.25
N GLY A 152 12.91 7.85 7.32
CA GLY A 152 12.65 6.51 7.83
C GLY A 152 11.45 5.81 7.18
N TYR A 153 10.76 6.46 6.23
CA TYR A 153 9.53 5.93 5.64
C TYR A 153 9.81 4.61 4.92
N LYS A 154 9.29 3.51 5.46
CA LYS A 154 9.69 2.16 5.07
C LYS A 154 9.46 1.91 3.58
N GLY A 155 10.54 1.58 2.87
CA GLY A 155 10.50 1.20 1.47
C GLY A 155 10.32 2.36 0.49
N ILE A 156 10.43 3.63 0.95
CA ILE A 156 10.30 4.80 0.07
C ILE A 156 11.36 4.82 -1.03
N GLN A 157 12.62 4.54 -0.67
CA GLN A 157 13.73 4.48 -1.63
C GLN A 157 13.46 3.43 -2.72
N LYS A 158 12.95 2.25 -2.32
CA LYS A 158 12.57 1.19 -3.27
C LYS A 158 11.42 1.61 -4.19
N ARG A 159 10.50 2.46 -3.72
CA ARG A 159 9.41 3.01 -4.55
C ARG A 159 9.97 3.98 -5.60
N ILE A 160 10.85 4.88 -5.20
CA ILE A 160 11.53 5.82 -6.12
C ILE A 160 12.29 5.04 -7.19
N GLU A 161 13.19 4.14 -6.78
CA GLU A 161 14.00 3.32 -7.70
C GLU A 161 13.13 2.52 -8.69
N ARG A 162 12.04 1.92 -8.20
CA ARG A 162 11.09 1.17 -9.03
C ARG A 162 10.37 2.06 -10.03
N THR A 163 9.87 3.21 -9.60
CA THR A 163 9.13 4.13 -10.48
C THR A 163 10.03 4.75 -11.54
N GLU A 164 11.28 5.05 -11.21
CA GLU A 164 12.28 5.44 -12.19
C GLU A 164 12.57 4.32 -13.20
N PHE A 165 12.67 3.07 -12.75
CA PHE A 165 12.85 1.92 -13.65
C PHE A 165 11.65 1.74 -14.59
N GLU A 166 10.42 1.76 -14.07
CA GLU A 166 9.18 1.68 -14.86
C GLU A 166 9.08 2.83 -15.89
N LYS A 167 9.61 4.01 -15.57
CA LYS A 167 9.73 5.14 -16.50
C LYS A 167 10.68 4.83 -17.67
N LEU A 168 11.86 4.30 -17.39
CA LEU A 168 12.84 3.93 -18.41
C LEU A 168 12.32 2.80 -19.32
N GLU A 169 11.66 1.79 -18.74
CA GLU A 169 11.05 0.69 -19.51
C GLU A 169 9.95 1.18 -20.44
N LYS A 170 9.09 2.10 -19.98
CA LYS A 170 8.04 2.69 -20.82
C LYS A 170 8.64 3.48 -21.99
N GLU A 171 9.70 4.25 -21.74
CA GLU A 171 10.42 4.98 -22.79
C GLU A 171 11.02 4.00 -23.81
N LEU A 172 11.72 2.96 -23.34
CA LEU A 172 12.33 1.93 -24.19
C LEU A 172 11.28 1.20 -25.03
N LYS A 173 10.17 0.79 -24.43
CA LYS A 173 9.05 0.14 -25.13
C LYS A 173 8.46 1.05 -26.21
N GLY A 174 8.29 2.33 -25.91
CA GLY A 174 7.80 3.32 -26.88
C GLY A 174 8.74 3.48 -28.07
N LEU A 175 10.06 3.52 -27.84
CA LEU A 175 11.05 3.59 -28.92
C LEU A 175 11.11 2.30 -29.75
N ARG A 176 11.06 1.13 -29.11
CA ARG A 176 11.05 -0.18 -29.80
C ARG A 176 9.78 -0.43 -30.63
N ALA A 177 8.68 0.25 -30.31
CA ALA A 177 7.43 0.14 -31.05
C ALA A 177 7.42 0.94 -32.37
N LYS A 178 8.38 1.85 -32.58
CA LYS A 178 8.54 2.59 -33.84
C LYS A 178 9.04 1.68 -34.96
N ASP A 179 8.69 1.97 -36.22
CA ASP A 179 9.30 1.25 -37.34
C ASP A 179 10.81 1.50 -37.36
N SER A 180 11.59 0.44 -37.61
CA SER A 180 13.04 0.51 -37.85
C SER A 180 13.48 1.61 -38.82
N LYS A 181 12.63 1.95 -39.81
CA LYS A 181 12.88 3.02 -40.80
C LYS A 181 12.64 4.42 -40.25
N GLU A 182 11.84 4.55 -39.18
CA GLU A 182 11.54 5.81 -38.50
C GLU A 182 12.53 6.13 -37.37
N LEU A 183 13.35 5.16 -36.95
CA LEU A 183 14.35 5.33 -35.90
C LEU A 183 15.54 6.17 -36.39
N THR A 184 15.70 7.34 -35.77
CA THR A 184 16.89 8.17 -35.96
C THR A 184 18.11 7.53 -35.30
N GLN A 185 19.31 7.97 -35.68
CA GLN A 185 20.55 7.55 -35.00
C GLN A 185 20.50 7.86 -33.49
N LYS A 186 19.92 9.00 -33.12
CA LYS A 186 19.70 9.38 -31.72
C LYS A 186 18.75 8.44 -30.99
N ASP A 187 17.68 7.97 -31.66
CA ASP A 187 16.78 6.97 -31.06
C ASP A 187 17.52 5.64 -30.81
N LYS A 188 18.38 5.21 -31.74
CA LYS A 188 19.18 3.98 -31.58
C LYS A 188 20.17 4.08 -30.42
N GLU A 189 20.86 5.22 -30.30
CA GLU A 189 21.74 5.50 -29.17
C GLU A 189 20.98 5.54 -27.85
N ARG A 190 19.78 6.14 -27.86
CA ARG A 190 18.91 6.19 -26.68
C ARG A 190 18.42 4.80 -26.28
N ILE A 191 18.03 3.96 -27.23
CA ILE A 191 17.66 2.56 -27.00
C ILE A 191 18.82 1.82 -26.34
N ALA A 192 20.03 1.87 -26.92
CA ALA A 192 21.19 1.18 -26.36
C ALA A 192 21.54 1.65 -24.94
N TYR A 193 21.41 2.95 -24.67
CA TYR A 193 21.55 3.50 -23.31
C TYR A 193 20.49 2.94 -22.35
N LEU A 194 19.21 2.96 -22.77
CA LEU A 194 18.09 2.52 -21.93
C LEU A 194 18.20 1.02 -21.62
N GLU A 195 18.55 0.19 -22.60
CA GLU A 195 18.78 -1.25 -22.43
C GLU A 195 19.85 -1.51 -21.37
N LYS A 196 21.02 -0.86 -21.51
CA LYS A 196 22.10 -0.98 -20.53
C LYS A 196 21.68 -0.56 -19.12
N GLU A 197 20.93 0.51 -19.00
CA GLU A 197 20.49 1.04 -17.70
C GLU A 197 19.41 0.14 -17.06
N THR A 198 18.47 -0.38 -17.86
CA THR A 198 17.46 -1.32 -17.37
C THR A 198 18.07 -2.64 -16.95
N ASP A 199 19.03 -3.17 -17.72
CA ASP A 199 19.72 -4.41 -17.39
C ASP A 199 20.52 -4.28 -16.10
N LYS A 200 21.29 -3.19 -15.98
CA LYS A 200 22.05 -2.87 -14.76
C LYS A 200 21.14 -2.79 -13.54
N ARG A 201 20.04 -2.02 -13.62
CA ARG A 201 19.09 -1.89 -12.50
C ARG A 201 18.41 -3.20 -12.15
N SER A 202 18.12 -4.03 -13.15
CA SER A 202 17.59 -5.38 -12.95
C SER A 202 18.58 -6.23 -12.15
N SER A 203 19.86 -6.27 -12.55
CA SER A 203 20.90 -7.00 -11.83
C SER A 203 21.12 -6.49 -10.40
N GLU A 204 21.19 -5.17 -10.20
CA GLU A 204 21.32 -4.57 -8.87
C GLU A 204 20.11 -4.89 -7.97
N TRP A 205 18.91 -4.92 -8.55
CA TRP A 205 17.69 -5.31 -7.83
C TRP A 205 17.72 -6.79 -7.44
N MET A 206 18.13 -7.67 -8.36
CA MET A 206 18.28 -9.11 -8.10
C MET A 206 19.26 -9.36 -6.95
N GLU A 207 20.42 -8.71 -6.98
CA GLU A 207 21.44 -8.82 -5.93
C GLU A 207 20.89 -8.37 -4.57
N LYS A 208 20.25 -7.19 -4.51
CA LYS A 208 19.62 -6.68 -3.27
C LYS A 208 18.47 -7.54 -2.76
N ALA A 209 17.77 -8.24 -3.65
CA ALA A 209 16.66 -9.13 -3.30
C ALA A 209 17.13 -10.54 -2.91
N GLY A 210 18.43 -10.86 -3.10
CA GLY A 210 18.97 -12.20 -2.89
C GLY A 210 18.41 -13.23 -3.88
N ILE A 211 17.98 -12.77 -5.07
CA ILE A 211 17.43 -13.62 -6.13
C ILE A 211 18.60 -14.10 -6.97
N THR A 212 18.75 -15.41 -7.11
CA THR A 212 19.81 -16.03 -7.91
C THR A 212 19.35 -16.29 -9.35
N ASP A 213 20.30 -16.46 -10.27
CA ASP A 213 20.01 -16.90 -11.65
C ASP A 213 19.21 -18.22 -11.66
N GLU A 214 19.42 -19.09 -10.67
CA GLU A 214 18.66 -20.33 -10.50
C GLU A 214 17.21 -20.08 -10.07
N ASP A 215 16.92 -19.02 -9.31
CA ASP A 215 15.55 -18.62 -8.97
C ASP A 215 14.81 -18.12 -10.22
N LEU A 216 15.48 -17.33 -11.07
CA LEU A 216 14.93 -16.85 -12.35
C LEU A 216 14.67 -17.97 -13.34
N ILE A 217 15.60 -18.90 -13.51
CA ILE A 217 15.40 -20.06 -14.38
C ILE A 217 14.24 -20.92 -13.87
N ARG A 218 14.10 -21.07 -12.55
CA ARG A 218 13.01 -21.83 -11.93
C ARG A 218 11.65 -21.16 -12.11
N GLU A 219 11.60 -19.84 -12.03
CA GLU A 219 10.37 -19.07 -12.18
C GLU A 219 10.00 -18.89 -13.65
N GLY A 220 10.94 -18.55 -14.52
CA GLY A 220 10.80 -18.49 -15.97
C GLY A 220 10.32 -19.80 -16.59
N LYS A 221 10.82 -20.96 -16.11
CA LYS A 221 10.33 -22.28 -16.52
C LYS A 221 8.84 -22.50 -16.25
N LYS A 222 8.27 -21.91 -15.19
CA LYS A 222 6.81 -22.02 -14.93
C LYS A 222 5.99 -21.32 -16.01
N TYR A 223 6.59 -20.37 -16.72
CA TYR A 223 5.98 -19.58 -17.79
C TYR A 223 6.55 -19.91 -19.18
N GLY A 224 7.40 -20.93 -19.30
CA GLY A 224 7.93 -21.42 -20.57
C GLY A 224 9.19 -20.73 -21.10
N PHE A 225 9.87 -19.89 -20.31
CA PHE A 225 11.11 -19.21 -20.72
C PHE A 225 12.35 -20.07 -20.47
N THR A 226 13.29 -20.00 -21.42
CA THR A 226 14.61 -20.66 -21.37
C THR A 226 15.67 -19.75 -20.74
N LYS A 227 16.87 -20.30 -20.53
CA LYS A 227 18.01 -19.53 -20.00
C LYS A 227 18.44 -18.45 -21.01
N GLU A 228 18.47 -18.78 -22.30
CA GLU A 228 18.73 -17.83 -23.36
C GLU A 228 17.65 -16.72 -23.45
N ASP A 229 16.37 -17.04 -23.24
CA ASP A 229 15.29 -16.03 -23.23
C ASP A 229 15.42 -15.00 -22.10
N LEU A 230 16.12 -15.39 -21.02
CA LEU A 230 16.36 -14.55 -19.84
C LEU A 230 17.69 -13.79 -19.92
N GLY A 231 18.50 -14.00 -20.96
CA GLY A 231 19.81 -13.36 -21.13
C GLY A 231 20.84 -13.78 -20.07
N LEU A 232 20.68 -14.97 -19.48
CA LEU A 232 21.55 -15.55 -18.45
C LEU A 232 22.50 -16.62 -19.00
#